data_AF-A0A972DXN2-F1
#
_entry.id   AF-A0A972DXN2-F1
#
_cell.length_a   1.000
_cell.length_b   1.000
_cell.length_c   1.000
_cell.angle_alpha   90.00
_cell.angle_beta   90.00
_cell.angle_gamma   90.00
#
_symmetry.space_group_name_H-M   'P 1'
#
loop_
_entity.id
_entity.type
_entity.pdbx_description
1 polymer ?
#
loop_
_entity_poly.entity_id
_entity_poly.type
_entity_poly.pdbx_seq_one_letter_code
_entity_poly.pdbx_strand_id
1 'polypeptide(L)'
;MTYLAVPISAKNAAQTAEQVRRAVAGGAEMLELRMDYLEGLSPDLAREVLRRTRAVAGASVPLIVTCRDPREGGAVDYPESLRLEVLTAALREGAEFVDVEFVNFRKSAFGHRIESALASSPKGRLILSAHDFAKPFGDLRRLHRDIVQAFPAAVPKLVHTARHINDCFQALDLLHEADRNGIVLCMGQAGLISRVLTKKLGGLATFASLDEASGTAPGQVTLDAFKRLYHHDSIDRGTTLFGVIADPVGHSLSPAIHNACLADKRINGVYLPLLVQGGREELFAFLDNVLARPWLDFRGFSVTIPHKHSALDYVRQKGGLVEPLAEQIGAANTLVLDSRATSDERRLCVCNTDYAGALDAIADGMGISREGFRDMPVVVVGAGGVSRAIVAGLTDAGAKVTVYNRTVERAEQLAADFACACAGLDALSHLDARLLVNCTSIGMHPKIDATPVPPEVLKPGMAVFDTVYNPAETLLLKHAKAAGAKTIDGLAMFVNQALAQFRLFTGQPANPTLMRGVVLDSLR
;
A
#
# COMPACT_ATOMS: atom_id res chain seq x y z
N MET A 1 -20.89 2.95 -12.60
CA MET A 1 -19.79 2.11 -13.09
C MET A 1 -18.53 2.96 -12.97
N THR A 2 -17.48 2.47 -12.33
CA THR A 2 -16.21 3.18 -12.21
C THR A 2 -15.27 2.65 -13.28
N TYR A 3 -14.68 3.54 -14.08
CA TYR A 3 -13.74 3.19 -15.14
C TYR A 3 -12.29 3.24 -14.63
N LEU A 4 -11.50 2.24 -15.00
CA LEU A 4 -10.05 2.32 -14.97
C LEU A 4 -9.56 3.04 -16.23
N ALA A 5 -9.35 4.34 -16.11
CA ALA A 5 -8.91 5.20 -17.21
C ALA A 5 -7.39 5.18 -17.37
N VAL A 6 -6.91 5.17 -18.61
CA VAL A 6 -5.47 5.29 -18.92
C VAL A 6 -5.21 6.57 -19.72
N PRO A 7 -4.41 7.51 -19.19
CA PRO A 7 -3.92 8.65 -19.96
C PRO A 7 -2.98 8.22 -21.08
N ILE A 8 -3.18 8.80 -22.26
CA ILE A 8 -2.35 8.62 -23.44
C ILE A 8 -1.59 9.93 -23.68
N SER A 9 -0.33 9.96 -23.23
CA SER A 9 0.60 11.09 -23.28
C SER A 9 1.62 10.92 -24.42
N ALA A 10 1.11 10.69 -25.63
CA ALA A 10 1.92 10.47 -26.82
C ALA A 10 2.25 11.80 -27.53
N LYS A 11 3.40 11.83 -28.24
CA LYS A 11 3.85 13.03 -28.99
C LYS A 11 3.28 13.15 -30.39
N ASN A 12 2.80 12.05 -30.96
CA ASN A 12 2.23 12.01 -32.31
C ASN A 12 1.24 10.85 -32.48
N ALA A 13 0.51 10.86 -33.59
CA ALA A 13 -0.56 9.89 -33.86
C ALA A 13 -0.12 8.42 -33.92
N ALA A 14 1.12 8.15 -34.35
CA ALA A 14 1.65 6.78 -34.38
C ALA A 14 1.91 6.26 -32.96
N GLN A 15 2.54 7.08 -32.11
CA GLN A 15 2.75 6.77 -30.70
C GLN A 15 1.42 6.65 -29.94
N THR A 16 0.42 7.48 -30.26
CA THR A 16 -0.92 7.35 -29.68
C THR A 16 -1.50 5.97 -29.97
N ALA A 17 -1.48 5.52 -31.23
CA ALA A 17 -2.03 4.21 -31.59
C ALA A 17 -1.34 3.06 -30.85
N GLU A 18 -0.02 3.15 -30.64
CA GLU A 18 0.74 2.15 -29.88
C GLU A 18 0.36 2.14 -28.39
N GLN A 19 0.33 3.32 -27.74
CA GLN A 19 -0.06 3.43 -26.33
C GLN A 19 -1.51 2.98 -26.11
N VAL A 20 -2.43 3.31 -27.03
CA VAL A 20 -3.82 2.84 -26.98
C VAL A 20 -3.89 1.32 -27.08
N ARG A 21 -3.14 0.70 -28.00
CA ARG A 21 -3.11 -0.76 -28.12
C ARG A 21 -2.62 -1.42 -26.83
N ARG A 22 -1.55 -0.89 -26.23
CA ARG A 22 -1.04 -1.36 -24.94
C ARG A 22 -2.05 -1.18 -23.82
N ALA A 23 -2.71 -0.01 -23.73
CA ALA A 23 -3.71 0.28 -22.71
C ALA A 23 -4.89 -0.71 -22.78
N VAL A 24 -5.44 -0.90 -23.97
CA VAL A 24 -6.58 -1.79 -24.20
C VAL A 24 -6.21 -3.25 -23.94
N ALA A 25 -5.04 -3.70 -24.41
CA ALA A 25 -4.54 -5.05 -24.13
C ALA A 25 -4.29 -5.28 -22.62
N GLY A 26 -3.90 -4.24 -21.88
CA GLY A 26 -3.76 -4.27 -20.42
C GLY A 26 -5.07 -4.16 -19.64
N GLY A 27 -6.22 -4.01 -20.32
CA GLY A 27 -7.53 -3.96 -19.69
C GLY A 27 -7.99 -2.57 -19.24
N ALA A 28 -7.53 -1.51 -19.92
CA ALA A 28 -8.10 -0.17 -19.75
C ALA A 28 -9.59 -0.16 -20.13
N GLU A 29 -10.40 0.50 -19.31
CA GLU A 29 -11.86 0.57 -19.50
C GLU A 29 -12.30 1.93 -20.07
N MET A 30 -11.40 2.90 -20.06
CA MET A 30 -11.56 4.26 -20.58
C MET A 30 -10.17 4.81 -20.95
N LEU A 31 -10.12 5.73 -21.91
CA LEU A 31 -8.85 6.36 -22.32
C LEU A 31 -8.95 7.88 -22.18
N GLU A 32 -7.91 8.51 -21.64
CA GLU A 32 -7.78 9.97 -21.63
C GLU A 32 -6.73 10.39 -22.67
N LEU A 33 -7.16 10.99 -23.77
CA LEU A 33 -6.26 11.52 -24.78
C LEU A 33 -5.75 12.89 -24.34
N ARG A 34 -4.46 12.94 -23.95
CA ARG A 34 -3.76 14.17 -23.56
C ARG A 34 -3.24 14.90 -24.80
N MET A 35 -4.12 15.67 -25.43
CA MET A 35 -3.80 16.42 -26.66
C MET A 35 -2.70 17.45 -26.46
N ASP A 36 -2.51 17.94 -25.23
CA ASP A 36 -1.44 18.86 -24.86
C ASP A 36 -0.03 18.25 -24.92
N TYR A 37 0.11 16.92 -25.10
CA TYR A 37 1.41 16.25 -25.31
C TYR A 37 1.79 16.10 -26.78
N LEU A 38 0.85 16.27 -27.70
CA LEU A 38 1.11 16.14 -29.14
C LEU A 38 2.01 17.28 -29.59
N GLU A 39 3.04 16.99 -30.37
CA GLU A 39 3.90 17.99 -31.01
C GLU A 39 3.21 18.51 -32.28
N GLY A 40 3.16 19.84 -32.46
CA GLY A 40 2.51 20.45 -33.63
C GLY A 40 0.99 20.29 -33.65
N LEU A 41 0.33 20.40 -32.48
CA LEU A 41 -1.12 20.23 -32.35
C LEU A 41 -1.88 21.14 -33.32
N SER A 42 -2.82 20.54 -34.05
CA SER A 42 -3.80 21.22 -34.88
C SER A 42 -5.16 20.51 -34.78
N PRO A 43 -6.27 21.16 -35.16
CA PRO A 43 -7.57 20.52 -35.19
C PRO A 43 -7.61 19.26 -36.08
N ASP A 44 -6.86 19.24 -37.20
CA ASP A 44 -6.78 18.08 -38.09
C ASP A 44 -6.01 16.93 -37.45
N LEU A 45 -4.89 17.21 -36.80
CA LEU A 45 -4.14 16.20 -36.05
C LEU A 45 -4.99 15.61 -34.91
N ALA A 46 -5.75 16.46 -34.19
CA ALA A 46 -6.64 16.00 -33.13
C ALA A 46 -7.74 15.07 -33.67
N ARG A 47 -8.36 15.41 -34.81
CA ARG A 47 -9.33 14.55 -35.52
C ARG A 47 -8.70 13.22 -35.93
N GLU A 48 -7.49 13.26 -36.49
CA GLU A 48 -6.75 12.06 -36.88
C GLU A 48 -6.47 11.14 -35.68
N VAL A 49 -5.97 11.70 -34.59
CA VAL A 49 -5.70 10.96 -33.34
C VAL A 49 -6.96 10.31 -32.80
N LEU A 50 -8.10 11.01 -32.81
CA LEU A 50 -9.38 10.45 -32.38
C LEU A 50 -9.83 9.29 -33.24
N ARG A 51 -9.79 9.44 -34.57
CA ARG A 51 -10.18 8.37 -35.51
C ARG A 51 -9.30 7.14 -35.38
N ARG A 52 -7.98 7.33 -35.28
CA ARG A 52 -7.02 6.23 -35.05
C ARG A 52 -7.26 5.55 -33.70
N THR A 53 -7.49 6.33 -32.64
CA THR A 53 -7.81 5.79 -31.31
C THR A 53 -9.05 4.93 -31.37
N ARG A 54 -10.13 5.40 -32.01
CA ARG A 54 -11.37 4.64 -32.19
C ARG A 54 -11.18 3.35 -32.98
N ALA A 55 -10.37 3.40 -34.05
CA ALA A 55 -10.06 2.21 -34.84
C ALA A 55 -9.33 1.14 -34.04
N VAL A 56 -8.49 1.53 -33.06
CA VAL A 56 -7.73 0.59 -32.21
C VAL A 56 -8.51 0.14 -30.96
N ALA A 57 -9.14 1.08 -30.25
CA ALA A 57 -9.81 0.81 -28.98
C ALA A 57 -11.22 0.22 -29.14
N GLY A 58 -11.83 0.42 -30.31
CA GLY A 58 -13.22 0.07 -30.55
C GLY A 58 -14.21 1.11 -30.00
N ALA A 59 -15.48 0.97 -30.41
CA ALA A 59 -16.53 1.93 -30.06
C ALA A 59 -17.02 1.82 -28.60
N SER A 60 -16.70 0.73 -27.90
CA SER A 60 -17.17 0.47 -26.53
C SER A 60 -16.31 1.11 -25.45
N VAL A 61 -15.08 1.54 -25.76
CA VAL A 61 -14.16 2.18 -24.80
C VAL A 61 -14.41 3.69 -24.84
N PRO A 62 -14.91 4.32 -23.75
CA PRO A 62 -15.14 5.75 -23.74
C PRO A 62 -13.84 6.55 -23.80
N LEU A 63 -13.90 7.72 -24.45
CA LEU A 63 -12.78 8.66 -24.55
C LEU A 63 -13.05 9.92 -23.75
N ILE A 64 -12.07 10.29 -22.93
CA ILE A 64 -11.90 11.64 -22.41
C ILE A 64 -10.89 12.34 -23.31
N VAL A 65 -11.24 13.51 -23.83
CA VAL A 65 -10.30 14.38 -24.55
C VAL A 65 -9.94 15.56 -23.67
N THR A 66 -8.64 15.69 -23.40
CA THR A 66 -8.08 16.71 -22.53
C THR A 66 -7.03 17.50 -23.32
N CYS A 67 -7.14 18.83 -23.34
CA CYS A 67 -6.08 19.72 -23.83
C CYS A 67 -5.74 20.70 -22.71
N ARG A 68 -4.92 20.19 -21.77
CA ARG A 68 -4.74 20.78 -20.45
C ARG A 68 -4.02 22.14 -20.53
N ASP A 69 -4.56 23.13 -19.83
CA ASP A 69 -3.88 24.42 -19.62
C ASP A 69 -2.58 24.21 -18.81
N PRO A 70 -1.43 24.81 -19.20
CA PRO A 70 -0.17 24.67 -18.44
C PRO A 70 -0.27 25.10 -16.98
N ARG A 71 -1.13 26.08 -16.67
CA ARG A 71 -1.38 26.52 -15.28
C ARG A 71 -2.05 25.44 -14.42
N GLU A 72 -2.63 24.44 -15.06
CA GLU A 72 -3.31 23.30 -14.46
C GLU A 72 -2.56 21.99 -14.80
N GLY A 73 -1.26 22.06 -15.11
CA GLY A 73 -0.40 20.89 -15.33
C GLY A 73 -0.41 20.32 -16.75
N GLY A 74 -0.69 21.17 -17.74
CA GLY A 74 -0.52 20.84 -19.16
C GLY A 74 0.95 20.77 -19.58
N ALA A 75 1.26 19.95 -20.60
CA ALA A 75 2.62 19.75 -21.07
C ALA A 75 3.13 20.86 -22.01
N VAL A 76 2.40 21.13 -23.09
CA VAL A 76 2.74 22.19 -24.05
C VAL A 76 1.78 23.36 -23.93
N ASP A 77 2.32 24.59 -23.92
CA ASP A 77 1.55 25.83 -23.84
C ASP A 77 0.92 26.20 -25.19
N TYR A 78 -0.21 25.56 -25.49
CA TYR A 78 -1.00 25.88 -26.66
C TYR A 78 -1.95 27.06 -26.41
N PRO A 79 -2.12 27.97 -27.40
CA PRO A 79 -3.05 29.10 -27.29
C PRO A 79 -4.46 28.66 -26.90
N GLU A 80 -5.13 29.45 -26.06
CA GLU A 80 -6.49 29.16 -25.58
C GLU A 80 -7.49 28.91 -26.72
N SER A 81 -7.37 29.65 -27.82
CA SER A 81 -8.18 29.47 -29.03
C SER A 81 -8.02 28.08 -29.65
N LEU A 82 -6.77 27.60 -29.76
CA LEU A 82 -6.46 26.29 -30.31
C LEU A 82 -6.97 25.17 -29.38
N ARG A 83 -6.77 25.30 -28.07
CA ARG A 83 -7.29 24.32 -27.09
C ARG A 83 -8.81 24.18 -27.20
N LEU A 84 -9.51 25.31 -27.31
CA LEU A 84 -10.96 25.34 -27.50
C LEU A 84 -11.41 24.72 -28.83
N GLU A 85 -10.69 24.97 -29.92
CA GLU A 85 -10.96 24.33 -31.21
C GLU A 85 -10.77 22.82 -31.16
N VAL A 86 -9.72 22.33 -30.50
CA VAL A 86 -9.46 20.90 -30.32
C VAL A 86 -10.57 20.22 -29.51
N LEU A 87 -10.97 20.81 -28.38
CA LEU A 87 -12.03 20.27 -27.53
C LEU A 87 -13.40 20.27 -28.23
N THR A 88 -13.73 21.34 -28.96
CA THR A 88 -15.00 21.40 -29.71
C THR A 88 -14.98 20.47 -30.93
N ALA A 89 -13.83 20.28 -31.59
CA ALA A 89 -13.69 19.27 -32.64
C ALA A 89 -13.86 17.84 -32.10
N ALA A 90 -13.33 17.56 -30.90
CA ALA A 90 -13.48 16.25 -30.27
C ALA A 90 -14.94 15.86 -30.00
N LEU A 91 -15.75 16.82 -29.53
CA LEU A 91 -17.19 16.61 -29.36
C LEU A 91 -17.89 16.27 -30.67
N ARG A 92 -17.56 16.98 -31.77
CA ARG A 92 -18.11 16.73 -33.11
C ARG A 92 -17.71 15.36 -33.67
N GLU A 93 -16.51 14.89 -33.37
CA GLU A 93 -16.02 13.56 -33.77
C GLU A 93 -16.53 12.44 -32.83
N GLY A 94 -17.36 12.76 -31.84
CA GLY A 94 -18.02 11.77 -30.99
C GLY A 94 -17.19 11.27 -29.80
N ALA A 95 -16.34 12.11 -29.22
CA ALA A 95 -15.80 11.84 -27.88
C ALA A 95 -16.93 11.86 -26.83
N GLU A 96 -16.95 10.89 -25.91
CA GLU A 96 -17.95 10.86 -24.83
C GLU A 96 -17.71 11.95 -23.79
N PHE A 97 -16.45 12.31 -23.55
CA PHE A 97 -16.09 13.33 -22.58
C PHE A 97 -15.07 14.31 -23.14
N VAL A 98 -15.25 15.59 -22.81
CA VAL A 98 -14.18 16.58 -22.84
C VAL A 98 -13.90 17.08 -21.43
N ASP A 99 -12.63 17.24 -21.12
CA ASP A 99 -12.16 17.77 -19.84
C ASP A 99 -11.74 19.23 -20.01
N VAL A 100 -12.44 20.12 -19.30
CA VAL A 100 -12.21 21.56 -19.31
C VAL A 100 -11.92 22.03 -17.89
N GLU A 101 -10.87 22.81 -17.71
CA GLU A 101 -10.56 23.38 -16.40
C GLU A 101 -11.66 24.36 -15.99
N PHE A 102 -12.14 24.25 -14.75
CA PHE A 102 -13.23 25.06 -14.22
C PHE A 102 -12.90 26.56 -14.30
N VAL A 103 -11.64 26.94 -14.07
CA VAL A 103 -11.18 28.32 -14.19
C VAL A 103 -11.31 28.85 -15.62
N ASN A 104 -11.10 28.01 -16.63
CA ASN A 104 -11.24 28.36 -18.03
C ASN A 104 -12.72 28.40 -18.44
N PHE A 105 -13.51 27.42 -18.01
CA PHE A 105 -14.95 27.35 -18.28
C PHE A 105 -15.69 28.61 -17.80
N ARG A 106 -15.31 29.16 -16.64
CA ARG A 106 -15.92 30.38 -16.07
C ARG A 106 -15.70 31.65 -16.91
N LYS A 107 -14.76 31.65 -17.87
CA LYS A 107 -14.60 32.76 -18.81
C LYS A 107 -15.76 32.73 -19.78
N SER A 108 -16.58 33.77 -19.79
CA SER A 108 -17.84 33.83 -20.56
C SER A 108 -17.69 33.32 -22.00
N ALA A 109 -16.71 33.83 -22.77
CA ALA A 109 -16.53 33.41 -24.16
C ALA A 109 -16.09 31.94 -24.32
N PHE A 110 -15.27 31.41 -23.41
CA PHE A 110 -14.80 30.02 -23.47
C PHE A 110 -15.92 29.05 -23.09
N GLY A 111 -16.60 29.30 -21.96
CA GLY A 111 -17.71 28.50 -21.48
C GLY A 111 -18.84 28.39 -22.51
N HIS A 112 -19.32 29.53 -23.06
CA HIS A 112 -20.38 29.54 -24.06
C HIS A 112 -20.05 28.70 -25.31
N ARG A 113 -18.79 28.70 -25.75
CA ARG A 113 -18.36 27.88 -26.91
C ARG A 113 -18.38 26.38 -26.61
N ILE A 114 -18.00 25.98 -25.40
CA ILE A 114 -18.10 24.57 -24.96
C ILE A 114 -19.56 24.15 -24.85
N GLU A 115 -20.41 24.97 -24.22
CA GLU A 115 -21.85 24.71 -24.08
C GLU A 115 -22.54 24.56 -25.44
N SER A 116 -22.23 25.45 -26.40
CA SER A 116 -22.76 25.37 -27.76
C SER A 116 -22.34 24.08 -28.47
N ALA A 117 -21.09 23.64 -28.29
CA ALA A 117 -20.61 22.38 -28.86
C ALA A 117 -21.27 21.15 -28.21
N LEU A 118 -21.49 21.17 -26.89
CA LEU A 118 -22.19 20.11 -26.16
C LEU A 118 -23.66 20.01 -26.60
N ALA A 119 -24.36 21.13 -26.78
CA ALA A 119 -25.73 21.16 -27.29
C ALA A 119 -25.87 20.51 -28.67
N SER A 120 -24.80 20.52 -29.46
CA SER A 120 -24.74 19.88 -30.80
C SER A 120 -24.24 18.43 -30.77
N SER A 121 -23.91 17.89 -29.58
CA SER A 121 -23.24 16.60 -29.41
C SER A 121 -24.02 15.72 -28.43
N PRO A 122 -25.03 14.94 -28.89
CA PRO A 122 -25.96 14.22 -28.01
C PRO A 122 -25.33 13.24 -27.02
N LYS A 123 -24.13 12.73 -27.32
CA LYS A 123 -23.37 11.80 -26.46
C LYS A 123 -22.28 12.50 -25.62
N GLY A 124 -21.97 13.76 -25.94
CA GLY A 124 -20.89 14.51 -25.34
C GLY A 124 -21.22 14.94 -23.92
N ARG A 125 -20.31 14.70 -23.00
CA ARG A 125 -20.41 15.10 -21.59
C ARG A 125 -19.23 15.98 -21.23
N LEU A 126 -19.45 16.85 -20.27
CA LEU A 126 -18.44 17.77 -19.77
C LEU A 126 -17.85 17.22 -18.47
N ILE A 127 -16.53 17.15 -18.39
CA ILE A 127 -15.79 17.09 -17.13
C ILE A 127 -15.31 18.51 -16.83
N LEU A 128 -15.68 19.03 -15.66
CA LEU A 128 -15.16 20.29 -15.15
C LEU A 128 -14.11 19.98 -14.09
N SER A 129 -12.84 20.28 -14.40
CA SER A 129 -11.72 19.89 -13.56
C SER A 129 -11.06 21.05 -12.83
N ALA A 130 -10.50 20.76 -11.66
CA ALA A 130 -9.66 21.69 -10.91
C ALA A 130 -8.51 20.90 -10.27
N HIS A 131 -7.30 21.45 -10.35
CA HIS A 131 -6.09 20.81 -9.83
C HIS A 131 -5.35 21.69 -8.82
N ASP A 132 -4.84 21.09 -7.75
CA ASP A 132 -3.85 21.72 -6.87
C ASP A 132 -2.64 20.78 -6.70
N PHE A 133 -1.52 21.17 -7.32
CA PHE A 133 -0.28 20.38 -7.36
C PHE A 133 0.60 20.53 -6.12
N ALA A 134 0.20 21.35 -5.15
CA ALA A 134 1.00 21.63 -3.96
C ALA A 134 0.35 21.14 -2.67
N LYS A 135 -0.98 21.22 -2.55
CA LYS A 135 -1.68 20.99 -1.27
C LYS A 135 -3.15 20.60 -1.47
N PRO A 136 -3.84 20.17 -0.41
CA PRO A 136 -5.29 20.02 -0.43
C PRO A 136 -6.01 21.34 -0.68
N PHE A 137 -7.17 21.27 -1.33
CA PHE A 137 -8.06 22.41 -1.43
C PHE A 137 -8.52 22.84 -0.04
N GLY A 138 -8.62 24.16 0.19
CA GLY A 138 -9.06 24.68 1.49
C GLY A 138 -10.52 24.31 1.83
N ASP A 139 -11.39 24.26 0.83
CA ASP A 139 -12.78 23.77 0.96
C ASP A 139 -13.18 23.00 -0.30
N LEU A 140 -12.87 21.69 -0.29
CA LEU A 140 -13.18 20.78 -1.39
C LEU A 140 -14.68 20.71 -1.70
N ARG A 141 -15.54 20.74 -0.67
CA ARG A 141 -17.01 20.64 -0.83
C ARG A 141 -17.59 21.90 -1.46
N ARG A 142 -17.09 23.08 -1.11
CA ARG A 142 -17.49 24.32 -1.76
C ARG A 142 -17.10 24.32 -3.23
N LEU A 143 -15.87 23.93 -3.55
CA LEU A 143 -15.42 23.85 -4.94
C LEU A 143 -16.29 22.89 -5.76
N HIS A 144 -16.65 21.73 -5.18
CA HIS A 144 -17.62 20.81 -5.77
C HIS A 144 -18.98 21.49 -6.06
N ARG A 145 -19.56 22.17 -5.07
CA ARG A 145 -20.84 22.90 -5.25
C ARG A 145 -20.74 23.98 -6.31
N ASP A 146 -19.64 24.72 -6.36
CA ASP A 146 -19.42 25.78 -7.34
C ASP A 146 -19.39 25.21 -8.77
N ILE A 147 -18.78 24.04 -8.98
CA ILE A 147 -18.78 23.33 -10.27
C ILE A 147 -20.19 22.87 -10.64
N VAL A 148 -20.89 22.20 -9.72
CA VAL A 148 -22.26 21.70 -9.96
C VAL A 148 -23.23 22.85 -10.24
N GLN A 149 -23.07 24.00 -9.56
CA GLN A 149 -23.88 25.18 -9.80
C GLN A 149 -23.59 25.81 -11.17
N ALA A 150 -22.33 25.83 -11.59
CA ALA A 150 -21.94 26.41 -12.87
C ALA A 150 -22.46 25.59 -14.06
N PHE A 151 -22.44 24.25 -13.97
CA PHE A 151 -22.99 23.38 -15.00
C PHE A 151 -23.49 22.05 -14.38
N PRO A 152 -24.80 21.94 -14.04
CA PRO A 152 -25.33 20.79 -13.30
C PRO A 152 -25.13 19.41 -13.93
N ALA A 153 -24.97 19.35 -15.26
CA ALA A 153 -24.73 18.10 -15.99
C ALA A 153 -23.24 17.72 -16.10
N ALA A 154 -22.33 18.55 -15.57
CA ALA A 154 -20.90 18.28 -15.60
C ALA A 154 -20.54 17.20 -14.59
N VAL A 155 -19.48 16.46 -14.89
CA VAL A 155 -18.78 15.61 -13.94
C VAL A 155 -17.70 16.45 -13.26
N PRO A 156 -17.77 16.70 -11.94
CA PRO A 156 -16.71 17.37 -11.22
C PRO A 156 -15.45 16.49 -11.16
N LYS A 157 -14.29 17.03 -11.54
CA LYS A 157 -12.98 16.39 -11.41
C LYS A 157 -12.08 17.21 -10.49
N LEU A 158 -11.93 16.78 -9.25
CA LEU A 158 -11.21 17.51 -8.21
C LEU A 158 -9.95 16.73 -7.82
N VAL A 159 -8.78 17.26 -8.16
CA VAL A 159 -7.52 16.54 -7.98
C VAL A 159 -6.53 17.41 -7.23
N HIS A 160 -6.14 17.01 -6.02
CA HIS A 160 -5.19 17.80 -5.22
C HIS A 160 -4.04 16.93 -4.72
N THR A 161 -2.94 17.55 -4.28
CA THR A 161 -1.83 16.80 -3.68
C THR A 161 -2.12 16.50 -2.22
N ALA A 162 -1.99 15.23 -1.82
CA ALA A 162 -1.96 14.85 -0.42
C ALA A 162 -0.52 15.00 0.09
N ARG A 163 -0.34 15.86 1.09
CA ARG A 163 0.94 16.01 1.80
C ARG A 163 1.07 14.96 2.90
N HIS A 164 -0.07 14.50 3.41
CA HIS A 164 -0.18 13.39 4.33
C HIS A 164 -1.41 12.53 4.00
N ILE A 165 -1.44 11.25 4.40
CA ILE A 165 -2.58 10.36 4.08
C ILE A 165 -3.89 10.89 4.69
N ASN A 166 -3.81 11.63 5.80
CA ASN A 166 -4.96 12.27 6.44
C ASN A 166 -5.67 13.28 5.52
N ASP A 167 -4.97 13.85 4.54
CA ASP A 167 -5.55 14.78 3.57
C ASP A 167 -6.55 14.08 2.61
N CYS A 168 -6.51 12.75 2.51
CA CYS A 168 -7.37 12.00 1.60
C CYS A 168 -8.81 11.89 2.09
N PHE A 169 -9.06 11.98 3.39
CA PHE A 169 -10.38 11.66 3.94
C PHE A 169 -11.48 12.60 3.45
N GLN A 170 -11.19 13.89 3.22
CA GLN A 170 -12.17 14.81 2.63
C GLN A 170 -12.59 14.39 1.21
N ALA A 171 -11.65 13.87 0.41
CA ALA A 171 -11.94 13.35 -0.92
C ALA A 171 -12.77 12.07 -0.86
N LEU A 172 -12.45 11.17 0.08
CA LEU A 172 -13.22 9.94 0.31
C LEU A 172 -14.66 10.27 0.77
N ASP A 173 -14.82 11.22 1.70
CA ASP A 173 -16.11 11.69 2.20
C ASP A 173 -16.97 12.27 1.07
N LEU A 174 -16.36 13.09 0.20
CA LEU A 174 -17.07 13.70 -0.93
C LEU A 174 -17.63 12.63 -1.89
N LEU A 175 -16.83 11.63 -2.25
CA LEU A 175 -17.28 10.52 -3.09
C LEU A 175 -18.37 9.68 -2.40
N HIS A 176 -18.23 9.44 -1.11
CA HIS A 176 -19.18 8.60 -0.36
C HIS A 176 -20.58 9.26 -0.25
N GLU A 177 -20.59 10.55 0.09
CA GLU A 177 -21.80 11.27 0.53
C GLU A 177 -22.49 12.08 -0.56
N ALA A 178 -21.73 12.71 -1.46
CA ALA A 178 -22.25 13.79 -2.30
C ALA A 178 -22.08 13.53 -3.80
N ASP A 179 -21.05 12.82 -4.23
CA ASP A 179 -20.80 12.65 -5.66
C ASP A 179 -20.24 11.28 -6.05
N ARG A 180 -21.15 10.31 -6.13
CA ARG A 180 -20.86 8.96 -6.64
C ARG A 180 -20.77 8.90 -8.17
N ASN A 181 -20.54 10.02 -8.83
CA ASN A 181 -20.24 10.10 -10.25
C ASN A 181 -19.09 11.09 -10.55
N GLY A 182 -18.47 11.67 -9.51
CA GLY A 182 -17.33 12.57 -9.63
C GLY A 182 -16.01 11.83 -9.81
N ILE A 183 -14.97 12.59 -10.15
CA ILE A 183 -13.59 12.13 -10.20
C ILE A 183 -12.84 12.89 -9.11
N VAL A 184 -12.67 12.31 -7.93
CA VAL A 184 -12.01 12.98 -6.80
C VAL A 184 -10.79 12.16 -6.38
N LEU A 185 -9.60 12.73 -6.55
CA LEU A 185 -8.34 12.01 -6.38
C LEU A 185 -7.30 12.86 -5.64
N CYS A 186 -6.44 12.17 -4.89
CA CYS A 186 -5.29 12.76 -4.24
C CYS A 186 -4.01 12.29 -4.94
N MET A 187 -3.13 13.23 -5.29
CA MET A 187 -1.81 13.00 -5.86
C MET A 187 -0.77 12.69 -4.77
N GLY A 188 0.37 12.15 -5.20
CA GLY A 188 1.47 11.76 -4.32
C GLY A 188 1.29 10.35 -3.73
N GLN A 189 2.35 9.83 -3.11
CA GLN A 189 2.32 8.49 -2.49
C GLN A 189 1.27 8.40 -1.38
N ALA A 190 1.13 9.45 -0.56
CA ALA A 190 0.09 9.55 0.46
C ALA A 190 -1.34 9.50 -0.12
N GLY A 191 -1.51 9.90 -1.39
CA GLY A 191 -2.78 9.93 -2.10
C GLY A 191 -3.25 8.57 -2.64
N LEU A 192 -2.43 7.52 -2.58
CA LEU A 192 -2.71 6.22 -3.20
C LEU A 192 -4.07 5.63 -2.82
N ILE A 193 -4.47 5.77 -1.54
CA ILE A 193 -5.75 5.27 -1.03
C ILE A 193 -6.95 5.85 -1.82
N SER A 194 -6.91 7.12 -2.20
CA SER A 194 -7.98 7.76 -2.98
C SER A 194 -8.16 7.15 -4.37
N ARG A 195 -7.07 6.66 -4.97
CA ARG A 195 -7.04 6.08 -6.32
C ARG A 195 -7.57 4.65 -6.33
N VAL A 196 -7.18 3.84 -5.34
CA VAL A 196 -7.61 2.43 -5.25
C VAL A 196 -9.08 2.36 -4.81
N LEU A 197 -9.49 3.20 -3.86
CA LEU A 197 -10.84 3.17 -3.31
C LEU A 197 -11.90 3.83 -4.18
N THR A 198 -11.54 4.47 -5.30
CA THR A 198 -12.51 5.15 -6.18
C THR A 198 -13.68 4.24 -6.55
N LYS A 199 -13.40 2.97 -6.91
CA LYS A 199 -14.44 2.00 -7.31
C LYS A 199 -15.35 1.58 -6.17
N LYS A 200 -14.80 1.36 -4.97
CA LYS A 200 -15.58 1.10 -3.75
C LYS A 200 -16.52 2.26 -3.41
N LEU A 201 -16.06 3.50 -3.60
CA LEU A 201 -16.84 4.70 -3.30
C LEU A 201 -17.78 5.12 -4.44
N GLY A 202 -17.60 4.52 -5.62
CA GLY A 202 -18.45 4.71 -6.78
C GLY A 202 -18.07 5.91 -7.65
N GLY A 203 -16.89 6.51 -7.49
CA GLY A 203 -16.44 7.59 -8.38
C GLY A 203 -16.43 7.16 -9.86
N LEU A 204 -16.56 8.10 -10.79
CA LEU A 204 -16.70 7.75 -12.21
C LEU A 204 -15.46 7.08 -12.78
N ALA A 205 -14.27 7.57 -12.44
CA ALA A 205 -13.03 7.05 -12.98
C ALA A 205 -11.86 7.21 -12.00
N THR A 206 -10.95 6.24 -12.01
CA THR A 206 -9.59 6.36 -11.47
C THR A 206 -8.60 6.25 -12.62
N PHE A 207 -7.36 6.70 -12.42
CA PHE A 207 -6.37 6.80 -13.48
C PHE A 207 -5.14 5.94 -13.20
N ALA A 208 -4.81 5.10 -14.17
CA ALA A 208 -3.63 4.24 -14.15
C ALA A 208 -2.62 4.69 -15.21
N SER A 209 -1.32 4.60 -14.90
CA SER A 209 -0.27 4.77 -15.91
C SER A 209 -0.03 3.45 -16.66
N LEU A 210 0.50 3.51 -17.89
CA LEU A 210 0.84 2.30 -18.65
C LEU A 210 2.01 1.54 -18.02
N ASP A 211 2.93 2.29 -17.43
CA ASP A 211 4.17 1.86 -16.80
C ASP A 211 4.64 2.96 -15.85
N GLU A 212 5.76 2.75 -15.14
CA GLU A 212 6.26 3.72 -14.18
C GLU A 212 6.73 5.03 -14.84
N ALA A 213 7.20 4.97 -16.10
CA ALA A 213 7.74 6.12 -16.82
C ALA A 213 6.65 7.01 -17.46
N SER A 214 5.48 6.45 -17.76
CA SER A 214 4.36 7.13 -18.43
C SER A 214 3.39 7.83 -17.48
N GLY A 215 3.71 7.93 -16.19
CA GLY A 215 2.88 8.63 -15.21
C GLY A 215 2.67 10.10 -15.59
N THR A 216 1.41 10.52 -15.71
CA THR A 216 1.02 11.92 -16.02
C THR A 216 0.74 12.74 -14.76
N ALA A 217 0.75 12.12 -13.58
CA ALA A 217 0.56 12.78 -12.30
C ALA A 217 1.28 12.02 -11.17
N PRO A 218 1.79 12.71 -10.13
CA PRO A 218 2.48 12.06 -9.01
C PRO A 218 1.62 11.00 -8.31
N GLY A 219 2.24 9.85 -8.01
CA GLY A 219 1.59 8.75 -7.29
C GLY A 219 0.57 7.96 -8.10
N GLN A 220 0.59 8.04 -9.44
CA GLN A 220 -0.21 7.15 -10.27
C GLN A 220 0.25 5.69 -10.10
N VAL A 221 -0.73 4.81 -9.98
CA VAL A 221 -0.53 3.36 -9.91
C VAL A 221 -0.55 2.82 -11.34
N THR A 222 0.29 1.85 -11.65
CA THR A 222 0.31 1.25 -13.00
C THR A 222 -0.95 0.43 -13.26
N LEU A 223 -1.32 0.28 -14.53
CA LEU A 223 -2.42 -0.55 -14.96
C LEU A 223 -2.25 -2.00 -14.47
N ASP A 224 -1.03 -2.53 -14.55
CA ASP A 224 -0.70 -3.86 -14.07
C ASP A 224 -0.89 -3.99 -12.55
N ALA A 225 -0.44 -3.00 -11.75
CA ALA A 225 -0.67 -3.02 -10.31
C ALA A 225 -2.16 -2.94 -9.95
N PHE A 226 -2.97 -2.13 -10.65
CA PHE A 226 -4.42 -2.14 -10.45
C PHE A 226 -5.03 -3.52 -10.72
N LYS A 227 -4.66 -4.16 -11.83
CA LYS A 227 -5.24 -5.45 -12.24
C LYS A 227 -4.73 -6.62 -11.40
N ARG A 228 -3.44 -6.68 -11.11
CA ARG A 228 -2.79 -7.85 -10.48
C ARG A 228 -2.56 -7.71 -8.99
N LEU A 229 -2.15 -6.54 -8.50
CA LEU A 229 -1.85 -6.35 -7.07
C LEU A 229 -3.11 -6.01 -6.28
N TYR A 230 -3.92 -5.05 -6.76
CA TYR A 230 -5.11 -4.59 -6.05
C TYR A 230 -6.39 -5.27 -6.51
N HIS A 231 -6.32 -6.15 -7.51
CA HIS A 231 -7.47 -6.85 -8.08
C HIS A 231 -8.65 -5.90 -8.34
N HIS A 232 -8.39 -4.77 -8.99
CA HIS A 232 -9.36 -3.68 -9.22
C HIS A 232 -10.71 -4.17 -9.74
N ASP A 233 -10.72 -5.22 -10.55
CA ASP A 233 -11.91 -5.77 -11.18
C ASP A 233 -12.90 -6.34 -10.13
N SER A 234 -12.41 -6.86 -9.00
CA SER A 234 -13.22 -7.39 -7.90
C SER A 234 -13.60 -6.35 -6.84
N ILE A 235 -13.03 -5.15 -6.85
CA ILE A 235 -13.38 -4.11 -5.86
C ILE A 235 -14.82 -3.63 -6.12
N ASP A 236 -15.64 -3.63 -5.07
CA ASP A 236 -17.00 -3.12 -5.05
C ASP A 236 -17.31 -2.39 -3.73
N ARG A 237 -18.57 -1.97 -3.54
CA ARG A 237 -18.99 -1.25 -2.33
C ARG A 237 -18.81 -2.06 -1.04
N GLY A 238 -18.96 -3.38 -1.14
CA GLY A 238 -18.86 -4.33 -0.03
C GLY A 238 -17.43 -4.79 0.27
N THR A 239 -16.43 -4.41 -0.55
CA THR A 239 -15.04 -4.81 -0.33
C THR A 239 -14.51 -4.33 1.01
N THR A 240 -14.01 -5.26 1.81
CA THR A 240 -13.38 -5.00 3.10
C THR A 240 -11.95 -4.47 2.94
N LEU A 241 -11.53 -3.54 3.79
CA LEU A 241 -10.20 -2.93 3.70
C LEU A 241 -9.25 -3.44 4.79
N PHE A 242 -8.01 -3.67 4.37
CA PHE A 242 -6.88 -3.98 5.22
C PHE A 242 -5.69 -3.11 4.79
N GLY A 243 -4.63 -3.02 5.60
CA GLY A 243 -3.42 -2.37 5.12
C GLY A 243 -2.23 -2.46 6.04
N VAL A 244 -1.08 -2.02 5.53
CA VAL A 244 0.15 -1.88 6.30
C VAL A 244 0.43 -0.41 6.56
N ILE A 245 0.52 -0.04 7.83
CA ILE A 245 0.88 1.30 8.30
C ILE A 245 2.41 1.36 8.46
N ALA A 246 3.06 2.25 7.72
CA ALA A 246 4.53 2.39 7.73
C ALA A 246 5.01 3.78 7.31
N ASP A 247 6.27 4.09 7.64
CA ASP A 247 7.06 5.16 7.02
C ASP A 247 8.55 4.76 6.94
N PRO A 248 9.11 4.49 5.75
CA PRO A 248 8.45 4.45 4.44
C PRO A 248 7.62 3.16 4.23
N VAL A 249 6.63 3.20 3.33
CA VAL A 249 5.77 2.02 3.02
C VAL A 249 6.09 1.34 1.69
N GLY A 250 6.80 2.03 0.77
CA GLY A 250 6.93 1.61 -0.63
C GLY A 250 7.62 0.26 -0.87
N HIS A 251 8.44 -0.20 0.08
CA HIS A 251 9.14 -1.49 -0.02
C HIS A 251 8.40 -2.66 0.66
N SER A 252 7.20 -2.42 1.19
CA SER A 252 6.45 -3.47 1.88
C SER A 252 5.92 -4.50 0.89
N LEU A 253 6.24 -5.77 1.13
CA LEU A 253 5.66 -6.91 0.41
C LEU A 253 4.29 -7.33 0.99
N SER A 254 3.84 -6.72 2.08
CA SER A 254 2.56 -7.05 2.74
C SER A 254 1.35 -6.94 1.79
N PRO A 255 1.21 -5.88 0.95
CA PRO A 255 0.13 -5.83 -0.03
C PRO A 255 0.15 -7.01 -1.01
N ALA A 256 1.33 -7.42 -1.49
CA ALA A 256 1.44 -8.52 -2.45
C ALA A 256 1.01 -9.85 -1.83
N ILE A 257 1.53 -10.20 -0.65
CA ILE A 257 1.21 -11.48 0.00
C ILE A 257 -0.24 -11.54 0.49
N HIS A 258 -0.79 -10.44 1.03
CA HIS A 258 -2.15 -10.44 1.55
C HIS A 258 -3.18 -10.40 0.42
N ASN A 259 -2.99 -9.61 -0.63
CA ASN A 259 -3.93 -9.61 -1.76
C ASN A 259 -3.94 -10.95 -2.49
N ALA A 260 -2.78 -11.59 -2.67
CA ALA A 260 -2.71 -12.94 -3.23
C ALA A 260 -3.51 -13.95 -2.39
N CYS A 261 -3.41 -13.90 -1.06
CA CYS A 261 -4.18 -14.78 -0.18
C CYS A 261 -5.67 -14.42 -0.08
N LEU A 262 -6.05 -13.14 -0.18
CA LEU A 262 -7.45 -12.72 -0.26
C LEU A 262 -8.09 -13.29 -1.52
N ALA A 263 -7.39 -13.22 -2.66
CA ALA A 263 -7.82 -13.81 -3.91
C ALA A 263 -7.93 -15.35 -3.85
N ASP A 264 -6.91 -16.04 -3.31
CA ASP A 264 -6.93 -17.51 -3.08
C ASP A 264 -8.13 -17.96 -2.25
N LYS A 265 -8.47 -17.20 -1.21
CA LYS A 265 -9.61 -17.48 -0.32
C LYS A 265 -10.94 -16.90 -0.80
N ARG A 266 -10.96 -16.24 -1.97
CA ARG A 266 -12.14 -15.56 -2.53
C ARG A 266 -12.81 -14.61 -1.53
N ILE A 267 -11.99 -13.94 -0.72
CA ILE A 267 -12.46 -12.93 0.24
C ILE A 267 -12.57 -11.62 -0.53
N ASN A 268 -13.74 -10.97 -0.48
CA ASN A 268 -13.94 -9.64 -1.04
C ASN A 268 -13.24 -8.59 -0.17
N GLY A 269 -11.91 -8.49 -0.30
CA GLY A 269 -11.10 -7.53 0.42
C GLY A 269 -9.92 -7.04 -0.40
N VAL A 270 -9.38 -5.89 0.00
CA VAL A 270 -8.13 -5.34 -0.55
C VAL A 270 -7.22 -4.87 0.57
N TYR A 271 -5.95 -5.19 0.43
CA TYR A 271 -4.88 -4.82 1.35
C TYR A 271 -4.03 -3.70 0.74
N LEU A 272 -3.88 -2.59 1.45
CA LEU A 272 -3.27 -1.35 0.95
C LEU A 272 -1.95 -1.01 1.65
N PRO A 273 -0.98 -0.40 0.94
CA PRO A 273 0.13 0.31 1.57
C PRO A 273 -0.36 1.68 2.08
N LEU A 274 -0.23 1.92 3.39
CA LEU A 274 -0.68 3.14 4.06
C LEU A 274 0.54 3.91 4.59
N LEU A 275 0.95 4.94 3.85
CA LEU A 275 2.05 5.82 4.23
C LEU A 275 1.56 6.82 5.30
N VAL A 276 1.94 6.59 6.55
CA VAL A 276 1.61 7.47 7.68
C VAL A 276 2.90 8.11 8.17
N GLN A 277 3.10 9.39 7.89
CA GLN A 277 4.31 10.13 8.24
C GLN A 277 4.04 11.00 9.47
N GLY A 278 5.08 11.60 10.07
CA GLY A 278 4.89 12.55 11.18
C GLY A 278 4.68 11.92 12.56
N GLY A 279 4.96 10.62 12.71
CA GLY A 279 5.02 9.94 14.00
C GLY A 279 3.67 9.74 14.68
N ARG A 280 3.65 9.84 16.02
CA ARG A 280 2.52 9.42 16.86
C ARG A 280 1.24 10.20 16.59
N GLU A 281 1.31 11.53 16.52
CA GLU A 281 0.12 12.39 16.41
C GLU A 281 -0.63 12.14 15.08
N GLU A 282 0.11 12.06 13.98
CA GLU A 282 -0.45 11.80 12.66
C GLU A 282 -0.99 10.38 12.51
N LEU A 283 -0.37 9.39 13.16
CA LEU A 283 -0.92 8.04 13.28
C LEU A 283 -2.27 8.04 14.00
N PHE A 284 -2.36 8.79 15.11
CA PHE A 284 -3.59 8.84 15.90
C PHE A 284 -4.70 9.51 15.10
N ALA A 285 -4.37 10.60 14.40
CA ALA A 285 -5.30 11.26 13.49
C ALA A 285 -5.75 10.33 12.34
N PHE A 286 -4.86 9.51 11.79
CA PHE A 286 -5.22 8.51 10.78
C PHE A 286 -6.20 7.48 11.31
N LEU A 287 -5.91 6.88 12.47
CA LEU A 287 -6.77 5.87 13.08
C LEU A 287 -8.11 6.47 13.51
N ASP A 288 -8.14 7.69 14.04
CA ASP A 288 -9.37 8.41 14.37
C ASP A 288 -10.22 8.67 13.12
N ASN A 289 -9.59 9.07 12.01
CA ASN A 289 -10.28 9.25 10.74
C ASN A 289 -10.88 7.93 10.21
N VAL A 290 -10.18 6.80 10.38
CA VAL A 290 -10.69 5.47 10.03
C VAL A 290 -11.89 5.11 10.92
N LEU A 291 -11.77 5.24 12.24
CA LEU A 291 -12.83 4.89 13.18
C LEU A 291 -14.10 5.74 12.98
N ALA A 292 -13.94 7.01 12.61
CA ALA A 292 -15.05 7.92 12.29
C ALA A 292 -15.80 7.53 10.99
N ARG A 293 -15.21 6.65 10.16
CA ARG A 293 -15.73 6.28 8.83
C ARG A 293 -15.91 4.76 8.71
N PRO A 294 -16.83 4.17 9.49
CA PRO A 294 -17.05 2.72 9.45
C PRO A 294 -17.50 2.21 8.07
N TRP A 295 -18.05 3.07 7.21
CA TRP A 295 -18.39 2.73 5.82
C TRP A 295 -17.18 2.44 4.92
N LEU A 296 -15.96 2.81 5.34
CA LEU A 296 -14.73 2.34 4.69
C LEU A 296 -14.51 0.85 4.93
N ASP A 297 -15.05 0.28 6.00
CA ASP A 297 -14.93 -1.13 6.35
C ASP A 297 -13.47 -1.61 6.51
N PHE A 298 -12.63 -0.80 7.16
CA PHE A 298 -11.31 -1.27 7.60
C PHE A 298 -11.46 -2.29 8.73
N ARG A 299 -10.75 -3.42 8.62
CA ARG A 299 -10.82 -4.54 9.58
C ARG A 299 -9.51 -4.89 10.25
N GLY A 300 -8.39 -4.41 9.71
CA GLY A 300 -7.13 -4.62 10.37
C GLY A 300 -5.97 -3.93 9.68
N PHE A 301 -4.94 -3.69 10.49
CA PHE A 301 -3.69 -3.10 10.05
C PHE A 301 -2.51 -3.93 10.52
N SER A 302 -1.61 -4.24 9.60
CA SER A 302 -0.23 -4.53 10.00
C SER A 302 0.46 -3.20 10.29
N VAL A 303 1.29 -3.14 11.32
CA VAL A 303 1.98 -1.94 11.75
C VAL A 303 3.48 -2.22 11.76
N THR A 304 4.24 -1.41 11.04
CA THR A 304 5.69 -1.53 10.99
C THR A 304 6.36 -0.20 11.37
N ILE A 305 7.68 -0.14 11.20
CA ILE A 305 8.50 1.03 11.56
C ILE A 305 7.89 2.32 10.97
N PRO A 306 7.84 3.42 11.74
CA PRO A 306 8.22 3.57 13.16
C PRO A 306 7.07 3.35 14.16
N HIS A 307 5.91 2.86 13.72
CA HIS A 307 4.62 3.06 14.41
C HIS A 307 4.25 2.02 15.48
N LYS A 308 5.04 0.95 15.66
CA LYS A 308 4.66 -0.19 16.52
C LYS A 308 4.38 0.19 17.99
N HIS A 309 5.15 1.13 18.54
CA HIS A 309 4.93 1.63 19.90
C HIS A 309 3.68 2.52 19.96
N SER A 310 3.53 3.40 18.96
CA SER A 310 2.39 4.32 18.89
C SER A 310 1.06 3.58 18.67
N ALA A 311 1.05 2.48 17.93
CA ALA A 311 -0.16 1.66 17.78
C ALA A 311 -0.62 1.05 19.12
N LEU A 312 0.32 0.57 19.95
CA LEU A 312 0.03 0.09 21.30
C LEU A 312 -0.54 1.22 22.17
N ASP A 313 0.12 2.37 22.18
CA ASP A 313 -0.31 3.55 22.94
C ASP A 313 -1.72 4.01 22.54
N TYR A 314 -2.02 4.00 21.24
CA TYR A 314 -3.32 4.41 20.71
C TYR A 314 -4.44 3.51 21.25
N VAL A 315 -4.28 2.19 21.14
CA VAL A 315 -5.29 1.24 21.61
C VAL A 315 -5.47 1.35 23.12
N ARG A 316 -4.38 1.49 23.89
CA ARG A 316 -4.45 1.74 25.33
C ARG A 316 -5.24 3.02 25.65
N GLN A 317 -4.97 4.11 24.95
CA GLN A 317 -5.67 5.39 25.16
C GLN A 317 -7.15 5.33 24.79
N LYS A 318 -7.51 4.54 23.77
CA LYS A 318 -8.91 4.34 23.36
C LYS A 318 -9.65 3.31 24.22
N GLY A 319 -8.99 2.69 25.20
CA GLY A 319 -9.58 1.63 26.03
C GLY A 319 -9.84 0.33 25.28
N GLY A 320 -9.07 0.05 24.22
CA GLY A 320 -9.17 -1.20 23.49
C GLY A 320 -8.40 -2.36 24.16
N LEU A 321 -8.55 -3.56 23.62
CA LEU A 321 -7.86 -4.74 24.13
C LEU A 321 -6.39 -4.77 23.70
N VAL A 322 -5.50 -4.91 24.68
CA VAL A 322 -4.07 -5.10 24.45
C VAL A 322 -3.67 -6.50 24.86
N GLU A 323 -2.99 -7.23 23.95
CA GLU A 323 -2.39 -8.53 24.29
C GLU A 323 -1.33 -8.36 25.39
N PRO A 324 -1.36 -9.17 26.48
CA PRO A 324 -0.43 -9.03 27.59
C PRO A 324 1.05 -9.09 27.19
N LEU A 325 1.43 -9.98 26.26
CA LEU A 325 2.82 -10.06 25.81
C LEU A 325 3.21 -8.89 24.92
N ALA A 326 2.29 -8.34 24.12
CA ALA A 326 2.52 -7.10 23.37
C ALA A 326 2.74 -5.89 24.30
N GLU A 327 2.01 -5.84 25.43
CA GLU A 327 2.17 -4.83 26.49
C GLU A 327 3.58 -4.91 27.11
N GLN A 328 4.04 -6.12 27.46
CA GLN A 328 5.39 -6.34 28.01
C GLN A 328 6.50 -6.04 26.99
N ILE A 329 6.29 -6.43 25.72
CA ILE A 329 7.18 -6.07 24.61
C ILE A 329 7.17 -4.53 24.41
N GLY A 330 6.10 -3.83 24.76
CA GLY A 330 5.96 -2.39 24.54
C GLY A 330 5.76 -2.01 23.07
N ALA A 331 5.47 -2.99 22.21
CA ALA A 331 5.27 -2.77 20.79
C ALA A 331 4.29 -3.78 20.21
N ALA A 332 3.45 -3.33 19.27
CA ALA A 332 2.50 -4.17 18.58
C ALA A 332 2.54 -3.93 17.07
N ASN A 333 2.46 -5.01 16.30
CA ASN A 333 2.53 -4.97 14.84
C ASN A 333 1.20 -5.31 14.17
N THR A 334 0.14 -5.57 14.93
CA THR A 334 -1.14 -6.06 14.41
C THR A 334 -2.30 -5.42 15.16
N LEU A 335 -3.08 -4.59 14.47
CA LEU A 335 -4.29 -3.95 14.98
C LEU A 335 -5.50 -4.56 14.29
N VAL A 336 -6.51 -4.98 15.05
CA VAL A 336 -7.76 -5.58 14.54
C VAL A 336 -8.94 -4.68 14.89
N LEU A 337 -9.79 -4.44 13.89
CA LEU A 337 -11.03 -3.69 14.02
C LEU A 337 -12.24 -4.63 13.84
N ASP A 338 -12.86 -5.05 14.95
CA ASP A 338 -14.05 -5.90 14.88
C ASP A 338 -15.33 -5.06 14.86
N SER A 339 -15.90 -4.84 13.66
CA SER A 339 -17.18 -4.13 13.55
C SER A 339 -18.38 -4.89 14.14
N ARG A 340 -18.23 -6.17 14.50
CA ARG A 340 -19.31 -6.98 15.09
C ARG A 340 -19.26 -6.96 16.62
N ALA A 341 -18.22 -6.36 17.19
CA ALA A 341 -18.09 -6.21 18.63
C ALA A 341 -19.26 -5.42 19.21
N THR A 342 -19.82 -5.90 20.32
CA THR A 342 -20.92 -5.23 21.04
C THR A 342 -20.42 -4.29 22.15
N SER A 343 -19.10 -4.19 22.34
CA SER A 343 -18.45 -3.23 23.25
C SER A 343 -17.27 -2.55 22.56
N ASP A 344 -17.00 -1.30 22.91
CA ASP A 344 -15.87 -0.54 22.34
C ASP A 344 -14.52 -1.21 22.61
N GLU A 345 -14.35 -1.84 23.78
CA GLU A 345 -13.13 -2.59 24.14
C GLU A 345 -12.82 -3.73 23.16
N ARG A 346 -13.84 -4.42 22.63
CA ARG A 346 -13.68 -5.52 21.66
C ARG A 346 -13.58 -5.03 20.22
N ARG A 347 -13.94 -3.77 19.97
CA ARG A 347 -13.93 -3.18 18.63
C ARG A 347 -12.51 -2.90 18.16
N LEU A 348 -11.59 -2.61 19.08
CA LEU A 348 -10.21 -2.24 18.78
C LEU A 348 -9.26 -3.11 19.61
N CYS A 349 -8.52 -3.99 18.94
CA CYS A 349 -7.58 -4.89 19.59
C CYS A 349 -6.18 -4.69 18.99
N VAL A 350 -5.13 -4.88 19.79
CA VAL A 350 -3.75 -4.86 19.33
C VAL A 350 -2.94 -6.02 19.90
N CYS A 351 -2.10 -6.63 19.07
CA CYS A 351 -1.23 -7.75 19.43
C CYS A 351 0.08 -7.72 18.65
N ASN A 352 1.00 -8.60 19.01
CA ASN A 352 2.30 -8.72 18.37
C ASN A 352 2.46 -10.10 17.70
N THR A 353 2.32 -10.16 16.38
CA THR A 353 2.54 -11.40 15.62
C THR A 353 4.00 -11.63 15.24
N ASP A 354 4.92 -10.70 15.52
CA ASP A 354 6.34 -10.92 15.22
C ASP A 354 6.92 -12.02 16.11
N TYR A 355 6.67 -11.99 17.42
CA TYR A 355 7.13 -13.06 18.32
C TYR A 355 6.44 -14.39 17.98
N ALA A 356 5.12 -14.35 17.72
CA ALA A 356 4.35 -15.54 17.39
C ALA A 356 4.89 -16.19 16.11
N GLY A 357 5.14 -15.38 15.07
CA GLY A 357 5.68 -15.85 13.81
C GLY A 357 7.10 -16.42 13.93
N ALA A 358 7.94 -15.83 14.78
CA ALA A 358 9.26 -16.37 15.07
C ALA A 358 9.18 -17.72 15.81
N LEU A 359 8.34 -17.83 16.85
CA LEU A 359 8.16 -19.06 17.62
C LEU A 359 7.61 -20.19 16.75
N ASP A 360 6.62 -19.91 15.90
CA ASP A 360 6.04 -20.91 15.00
C ASP A 360 7.07 -21.36 13.96
N ALA A 361 7.84 -20.43 13.37
CA ALA A 361 8.92 -20.77 12.45
C ALA A 361 9.99 -21.67 13.10
N ILE A 362 10.36 -21.37 14.36
CA ILE A 362 11.33 -22.16 15.11
C ILE A 362 10.76 -23.53 15.46
N ALA A 363 9.53 -23.59 15.98
CA ALA A 363 8.86 -24.83 16.37
C ALA A 363 8.72 -25.79 15.17
N ASP A 364 8.22 -25.28 14.05
CA ASP A 364 8.08 -26.04 12.80
C ASP A 364 9.44 -26.54 12.29
N GLY A 365 10.45 -25.66 12.25
CA GLY A 365 11.80 -26.04 11.80
C GLY A 365 12.48 -27.05 12.71
N MET A 366 12.17 -27.04 14.01
CA MET A 366 12.65 -28.02 14.98
C MET A 366 11.83 -29.32 14.96
N GLY A 367 10.59 -29.28 14.46
CA GLY A 367 9.64 -30.39 14.51
C GLY A 367 9.06 -30.61 15.90
N ILE A 368 8.81 -29.51 16.64
CA ILE A 368 8.25 -29.51 17.99
C ILE A 368 7.00 -28.63 18.06
N SER A 369 6.21 -28.75 19.12
CA SER A 369 5.19 -27.76 19.46
C SER A 369 5.78 -26.65 20.34
N ARG A 370 5.02 -25.57 20.60
CA ARG A 370 5.47 -24.48 21.49
C ARG A 370 5.78 -24.95 22.91
N GLU A 371 5.13 -25.99 23.40
CA GLU A 371 5.43 -26.61 24.69
C GLU A 371 6.84 -27.21 24.74
N GLY A 372 7.41 -27.56 23.59
CA GLY A 372 8.77 -28.06 23.47
C GLY A 372 9.86 -27.03 23.82
N PHE A 373 9.52 -25.75 23.95
CA PHE A 373 10.44 -24.71 24.42
C PHE A 373 10.67 -24.75 25.93
N ARG A 374 9.78 -25.39 26.70
CA ARG A 374 9.88 -25.45 28.16
C ARG A 374 11.23 -26.01 28.60
N ASP A 375 11.92 -25.27 29.46
CA ASP A 375 13.25 -25.58 30.00
C ASP A 375 14.38 -25.69 28.95
N MET A 376 14.11 -25.40 27.68
CA MET A 376 15.10 -25.48 26.61
C MET A 376 16.15 -24.38 26.77
N PRO A 377 17.46 -24.70 26.75
CA PRO A 377 18.50 -23.68 26.74
C PRO A 377 18.55 -23.01 25.37
N VAL A 378 18.31 -21.70 25.35
CA VAL A 378 18.27 -20.88 24.13
C VAL A 378 19.24 -19.72 24.23
N VAL A 379 20.03 -19.53 23.18
CA VAL A 379 20.92 -18.39 23.02
C VAL A 379 20.31 -17.42 22.02
N VAL A 380 20.22 -16.15 22.39
CA VAL A 380 19.79 -15.07 21.50
C VAL A 380 20.95 -14.08 21.34
N VAL A 381 21.38 -13.84 20.09
CA VAL A 381 22.45 -12.89 19.78
C VAL A 381 21.86 -11.59 19.25
N GLY A 382 22.15 -10.48 19.94
CA GLY A 382 21.58 -9.16 19.70
C GLY A 382 20.63 -8.72 20.80
N ALA A 383 20.48 -7.41 20.98
CA ALA A 383 19.55 -6.82 21.96
C ALA A 383 18.74 -5.65 21.32
N GLY A 384 18.29 -5.85 20.09
CA GLY A 384 17.45 -4.89 19.34
C GLY A 384 15.95 -5.21 19.42
N GLY A 385 15.12 -4.48 18.66
CA GLY A 385 13.66 -4.66 18.67
C GLY A 385 13.18 -6.06 18.27
N VAL A 386 13.84 -6.71 17.30
CA VAL A 386 13.56 -8.11 16.92
C VAL A 386 13.90 -9.06 18.08
N SER A 387 15.04 -8.84 18.74
CA SER A 387 15.42 -9.61 19.92
C SER A 387 14.42 -9.47 21.04
N ARG A 388 13.87 -8.27 21.25
CA ARG A 388 12.88 -8.03 22.30
C ARG A 388 11.65 -8.93 22.13
N ALA A 389 11.08 -8.99 20.92
CA ALA A 389 9.94 -9.84 20.61
C ALA A 389 10.28 -11.34 20.77
N ILE A 390 11.43 -11.77 20.26
CA ILE A 390 11.85 -13.19 20.31
C ILE A 390 12.14 -13.63 21.75
N VAL A 391 12.88 -12.83 22.53
CA VAL A 391 13.17 -13.13 23.94
C VAL A 391 11.87 -13.22 24.71
N ALA A 392 10.98 -12.23 24.58
CA ALA A 392 9.68 -12.23 25.24
C ALA A 392 8.87 -13.51 24.93
N GLY A 393 8.75 -13.88 23.66
CA GLY A 393 8.02 -15.08 23.24
C GLY A 393 8.65 -16.36 23.78
N LEU A 394 9.97 -16.51 23.71
CA LEU A 394 10.68 -17.69 24.19
C LEU A 394 10.60 -17.83 25.72
N THR A 395 10.73 -16.74 26.47
CA THR A 395 10.60 -16.75 27.93
C THR A 395 9.17 -17.06 28.35
N ASP A 396 8.16 -16.50 27.66
CA ASP A 396 6.75 -16.80 27.90
C ASP A 396 6.43 -18.29 27.64
N ALA A 397 7.05 -18.88 26.63
CA ALA A 397 6.98 -20.32 26.35
C ALA A 397 7.79 -21.20 27.34
N GLY A 398 8.49 -20.59 28.30
CA GLY A 398 9.23 -21.28 29.36
C GLY A 398 10.66 -21.68 29.01
N ALA A 399 11.25 -21.12 27.96
CA ALA A 399 12.64 -21.37 27.59
C ALA A 399 13.64 -20.71 28.55
N LYS A 400 14.82 -21.31 28.72
CA LYS A 400 15.95 -20.76 29.47
C LYS A 400 16.81 -19.91 28.53
N VAL A 401 16.41 -18.65 28.38
CA VAL A 401 17.04 -17.72 27.43
C VAL A 401 18.30 -17.08 28.04
N THR A 402 19.37 -16.99 27.24
CA THR A 402 20.55 -16.14 27.51
C THR A 402 20.77 -15.19 26.35
N VAL A 403 20.76 -13.88 26.63
CA VAL A 403 20.97 -12.82 25.63
C VAL A 403 22.45 -12.43 25.56
N TYR A 404 23.02 -12.48 24.36
CA TYR A 404 24.39 -12.07 24.08
C TYR A 404 24.39 -10.82 23.21
N ASN A 405 25.11 -9.77 23.61
CA ASN A 405 25.19 -8.56 22.80
C ASN A 405 26.56 -7.88 22.91
N ARG A 406 26.95 -7.15 21.86
CA ARG A 406 28.21 -6.39 21.85
C ARG A 406 28.27 -5.32 22.95
N THR A 407 27.14 -4.67 23.20
CA THR A 407 26.98 -3.69 24.28
C THR A 407 26.23 -4.40 25.40
N VAL A 408 26.95 -4.78 26.45
CA VAL A 408 26.45 -5.66 27.53
C VAL A 408 25.26 -5.02 28.24
N GLU A 409 25.29 -3.71 28.45
CA GLU A 409 24.24 -2.94 29.12
C GLU A 409 22.89 -3.07 28.40
N ARG A 410 22.89 -3.20 27.07
CA ARG A 410 21.66 -3.45 26.29
C ARG A 410 21.12 -4.87 26.50
N ALA A 411 22.00 -5.85 26.67
CA ALA A 411 21.59 -7.22 26.99
C ALA A 411 21.07 -7.30 28.42
N GLU A 412 21.70 -6.61 29.37
CA GLU A 412 21.26 -6.51 30.77
C GLU A 412 19.86 -5.91 30.87
N GLN A 413 19.60 -4.79 30.18
CA GLN A 413 18.26 -4.19 30.15
C GLN A 413 17.23 -5.15 29.58
N LEU A 414 17.53 -5.79 28.45
CA LEU A 414 16.59 -6.74 27.83
C LEU A 414 16.35 -7.97 28.74
N ALA A 415 17.40 -8.47 29.39
CA ALA A 415 17.33 -9.61 30.28
C ALA A 415 16.54 -9.30 31.56
N ALA A 416 16.70 -8.10 32.11
CA ALA A 416 15.90 -7.62 33.25
C ALA A 416 14.41 -7.54 32.91
N ASP A 417 14.06 -7.03 31.72
CA ASP A 417 12.68 -6.87 31.28
C ASP A 417 11.91 -8.20 31.18
N PHE A 418 12.61 -9.31 30.87
CA PHE A 418 12.01 -10.64 30.67
C PHE A 418 12.53 -11.72 31.62
N ALA A 419 13.19 -11.31 32.71
CA ALA A 419 13.75 -12.20 33.74
C ALA A 419 14.58 -13.38 33.19
N CYS A 420 15.51 -13.09 32.28
CA CYS A 420 16.40 -14.09 31.68
C CYS A 420 17.88 -13.76 31.93
N ALA A 421 18.79 -14.60 31.43
CA ALA A 421 20.23 -14.39 31.60
C ALA A 421 20.81 -13.49 30.49
N CYS A 422 21.95 -12.85 30.75
CA CYS A 422 22.70 -12.10 29.74
C CYS A 422 24.21 -12.31 29.88
N ALA A 423 24.93 -12.07 28.79
CA ALA A 423 26.39 -12.09 28.75
C ALA A 423 26.96 -11.25 27.60
N GLY A 424 28.26 -10.94 27.66
CA GLY A 424 29.03 -10.36 26.55
C GLY A 424 29.34 -11.37 25.46
N LEU A 425 29.65 -10.89 24.24
CA LEU A 425 29.95 -11.75 23.09
C LEU A 425 31.20 -12.63 23.30
N ASP A 426 32.12 -12.23 24.18
CA ASP A 426 33.32 -12.98 24.56
C ASP A 426 33.00 -14.35 25.20
N ALA A 427 31.86 -14.45 25.88
CA ALA A 427 31.39 -15.69 26.51
C ALA A 427 30.74 -16.69 25.52
N LEU A 428 30.54 -16.32 24.24
CA LEU A 428 29.91 -17.20 23.24
C LEU A 428 30.71 -18.48 22.98
N SER A 429 32.03 -18.45 23.18
CA SER A 429 32.94 -19.59 22.96
C SER A 429 32.58 -20.84 23.77
N HIS A 430 31.82 -20.68 24.86
CA HIS A 430 31.42 -21.76 25.77
C HIS A 430 29.90 -21.98 25.82
N LEU A 431 29.15 -21.48 24.84
CA LEU A 431 27.70 -21.59 24.87
C LEU A 431 27.22 -23.05 24.85
N ASP A 432 26.21 -23.34 25.67
CA ASP A 432 25.42 -24.57 25.63
C ASP A 432 23.97 -24.20 25.30
N ALA A 433 23.52 -24.59 24.11
CA ALA A 433 22.21 -24.23 23.60
C ALA A 433 21.65 -25.33 22.72
N ARG A 434 20.33 -25.57 22.84
CA ARG A 434 19.57 -26.39 21.90
C ARG A 434 19.09 -25.55 20.70
N LEU A 435 18.95 -24.25 20.89
CA LEU A 435 18.55 -23.28 19.89
C LEU A 435 19.43 -22.04 19.98
N LEU A 436 19.98 -21.61 18.85
CA LEU A 436 20.66 -20.34 18.68
C LEU A 436 19.83 -19.45 17.75
N VAL A 437 19.55 -18.22 18.17
CA VAL A 437 18.82 -17.24 17.38
C VAL A 437 19.68 -15.99 17.13
N ASN A 438 19.95 -15.68 15.87
CA ASN A 438 20.55 -14.40 15.48
C ASN A 438 19.48 -13.33 15.27
N CYS A 439 19.48 -12.31 16.12
CA CYS A 439 18.63 -11.12 16.06
C CYS A 439 19.41 -9.86 15.62
N THR A 440 20.66 -10.01 15.16
CA THR A 440 21.48 -8.91 14.65
C THR A 440 21.32 -8.77 13.13
N SER A 441 21.82 -7.67 12.57
CA SER A 441 21.93 -7.47 11.12
C SER A 441 23.22 -8.06 10.52
N ILE A 442 24.02 -8.79 11.29
CA ILE A 442 25.26 -9.41 10.81
C ILE A 442 24.91 -10.52 9.81
N GLY A 443 25.55 -10.51 8.64
CA GLY A 443 25.27 -11.42 7.53
C GLY A 443 24.24 -10.89 6.54
N MET A 444 23.63 -9.74 6.80
CA MET A 444 22.68 -9.09 5.88
C MET A 444 23.40 -8.41 4.71
N HIS A 445 22.81 -8.46 3.51
CA HIS A 445 23.31 -7.74 2.33
C HIS A 445 23.50 -6.24 2.64
N PRO A 446 24.63 -5.62 2.22
CA PRO A 446 25.69 -6.17 1.36
C PRO A 446 26.80 -6.92 2.11
N LYS A 447 26.77 -6.98 3.45
CA LYS A 447 27.84 -7.58 4.28
C LYS A 447 27.57 -9.05 4.57
N ILE A 448 27.57 -9.86 3.51
CA ILE A 448 27.16 -11.27 3.55
C ILE A 448 28.22 -12.22 4.12
N ASP A 449 29.48 -11.79 4.17
CA ASP A 449 30.63 -12.62 4.61
C ASP A 449 30.88 -12.56 6.13
N ALA A 450 29.92 -12.03 6.90
CA ALA A 450 30.02 -11.90 8.34
C ALA A 450 29.07 -12.90 9.06
N THR A 451 29.51 -13.44 10.19
CA THR A 451 28.73 -14.31 11.07
C THR A 451 28.71 -13.74 12.49
N PRO A 452 27.58 -13.81 13.22
CA PRO A 452 27.49 -13.28 14.59
C PRO A 452 28.17 -14.17 15.63
N VAL A 453 28.44 -15.44 15.30
CA VAL A 453 29.09 -16.41 16.20
C VAL A 453 30.21 -17.17 15.49
N PRO A 454 31.24 -17.65 16.23
CA PRO A 454 32.28 -18.51 15.70
C PRO A 454 31.69 -19.87 15.24
N PRO A 455 32.15 -20.47 14.12
CA PRO A 455 31.64 -21.77 13.66
C PRO A 455 31.79 -22.91 14.68
N GLU A 456 32.79 -22.84 15.55
CA GLU A 456 33.17 -23.89 16.51
C GLU A 456 32.11 -24.11 17.60
N VAL A 457 31.23 -23.14 17.81
CA VAL A 457 30.14 -23.23 18.80
C VAL A 457 28.93 -23.98 18.26
N LEU A 458 28.87 -24.19 16.93
CA LEU A 458 27.77 -24.85 16.24
C LEU A 458 28.00 -26.36 16.26
N LYS A 459 26.98 -27.12 16.70
CA LYS A 459 27.10 -28.56 16.94
C LYS A 459 25.91 -29.33 16.36
N PRO A 460 26.08 -30.63 16.05
CA PRO A 460 24.97 -31.50 15.69
C PRO A 460 23.87 -31.48 16.75
N GLY A 461 22.62 -31.52 16.31
CA GLY A 461 21.46 -31.55 17.20
C GLY A 461 21.00 -30.18 17.71
N MET A 462 21.72 -29.09 17.40
CA MET A 462 21.23 -27.72 17.58
C MET A 462 20.24 -27.32 16.48
N ALA A 463 19.43 -26.32 16.75
CA ALA A 463 18.75 -25.52 15.73
C ALA A 463 19.35 -24.10 15.70
N VAL A 464 19.50 -23.55 14.50
CA VAL A 464 20.00 -22.19 14.28
C VAL A 464 18.96 -21.44 13.45
N PHE A 465 18.40 -20.40 14.05
CA PHE A 465 17.48 -19.48 13.42
C PHE A 465 18.18 -18.14 13.16
N ASP A 466 18.14 -17.69 11.91
CA ASP A 466 18.66 -16.38 11.53
C ASP A 466 17.52 -15.47 11.11
N THR A 467 17.34 -14.33 11.78
CA THR A 467 16.30 -13.35 11.43
C THR A 467 16.62 -12.58 10.15
N VAL A 468 17.88 -12.64 9.69
CA VAL A 468 18.26 -12.10 8.38
C VAL A 468 17.65 -12.97 7.28
N TYR A 469 16.90 -12.35 6.37
CA TYR A 469 16.26 -13.02 5.24
C TYR A 469 16.86 -12.66 3.88
N ASN A 470 17.78 -11.69 3.83
CA ASN A 470 18.51 -11.30 2.62
C ASN A 470 20.02 -11.23 2.91
N PRO A 471 20.82 -12.21 2.44
CA PRO A 471 20.44 -13.31 1.54
C PRO A 471 19.64 -14.42 2.23
N ALA A 472 18.97 -15.27 1.45
CA ALA A 472 18.17 -16.39 1.98
C ALA A 472 19.01 -17.45 2.73
N GLU A 473 20.28 -17.63 2.34
CA GLU A 473 21.23 -18.51 3.03
C GLU A 473 22.44 -17.68 3.49
N THR A 474 22.41 -17.21 4.75
CA THR A 474 23.48 -16.42 5.37
C THR A 474 24.71 -17.27 5.68
N LEU A 475 25.85 -16.63 5.94
CA LEU A 475 27.06 -17.36 6.36
C LEU A 475 26.84 -18.14 7.66
N LEU A 476 26.04 -17.62 8.59
CA LEU A 476 25.64 -18.33 9.81
C LEU A 476 24.92 -19.65 9.48
N LEU A 477 23.90 -19.59 8.61
CA LEU A 477 23.14 -20.79 8.23
C LEU A 477 24.01 -21.79 7.46
N LYS A 478 24.96 -21.32 6.63
CA LYS A 478 25.95 -22.20 5.97
C LYS A 478 26.83 -22.93 6.97
N HIS A 479 27.38 -22.23 7.95
CA HIS A 479 28.19 -22.85 9.01
C HIS A 479 27.37 -23.82 9.86
N ALA A 480 26.13 -23.45 10.22
CA ALA A 480 25.23 -24.32 10.98
C ALA A 480 24.92 -25.62 10.24
N LYS A 481 24.62 -25.53 8.95
CA LYS A 481 24.38 -26.70 8.09
C LYS A 481 25.62 -27.58 7.97
N ALA A 482 26.81 -26.99 7.81
CA ALA A 482 28.07 -27.72 7.75
C ALA A 482 28.39 -28.44 9.08
N ALA A 483 27.99 -27.86 10.22
CA ALA A 483 28.10 -28.47 11.54
C ALA A 483 27.01 -29.50 11.87
N GLY A 484 26.06 -29.77 10.95
CA GLY A 484 24.96 -30.72 11.15
C GLY A 484 23.81 -30.20 12.03
N ALA A 485 23.72 -28.88 12.22
CA ALA A 485 22.58 -28.25 12.89
C ALA A 485 21.38 -28.08 11.93
N LYS A 486 20.17 -28.03 12.49
CA LYS A 486 18.97 -27.63 11.73
C LYS A 486 19.02 -26.12 11.49
N THR A 487 18.70 -25.69 10.27
CA THR A 487 18.71 -24.27 9.88
C THR A 487 17.30 -23.75 9.63
N ILE A 488 16.97 -22.58 10.16
CA ILE A 488 15.69 -21.90 9.96
C ILE A 488 16.00 -20.50 9.38
N ASP A 489 15.41 -20.19 8.22
CA ASP A 489 15.64 -18.91 7.53
C ASP A 489 14.74 -17.78 8.04
N GLY A 490 15.20 -16.53 7.89
CA GLY A 490 14.46 -15.34 8.32
C GLY A 490 13.18 -15.12 7.52
N LEU A 491 13.10 -15.67 6.31
CA LEU A 491 11.90 -15.61 5.49
C LEU A 491 10.73 -16.38 6.14
N ALA A 492 11.01 -17.47 6.85
CA ALA A 492 10.00 -18.21 7.61
C ALA A 492 9.32 -17.32 8.67
N MET A 493 10.07 -16.48 9.38
CA MET A 493 9.49 -15.53 10.34
C MET A 493 8.60 -14.49 9.65
N PHE A 494 9.08 -13.92 8.53
CA PHE A 494 8.30 -12.94 7.77
C PHE A 494 6.97 -13.51 7.27
N VAL A 495 6.97 -14.77 6.79
CA VAL A 495 5.75 -15.45 6.34
C VAL A 495 4.84 -15.78 7.51
N ASN A 496 5.36 -16.35 8.59
CA ASN A 496 4.53 -16.79 9.72
C ASN A 496 3.83 -15.63 10.45
N GLN A 497 4.48 -14.47 10.60
CA GLN A 497 3.81 -13.30 11.18
C GLN A 497 2.64 -12.81 10.29
N ALA A 498 2.78 -12.91 8.96
CA ALA A 498 1.75 -12.53 7.99
C ALA A 498 0.60 -13.54 7.96
N LEU A 499 0.89 -14.84 8.14
CA LEU A 499 -0.13 -15.88 8.29
C LEU A 499 -0.99 -15.64 9.54
N ALA A 500 -0.36 -15.32 10.66
CA ALA A 500 -1.05 -14.97 11.90
C ALA A 500 -1.94 -13.72 11.72
N GLN A 501 -1.40 -12.66 11.10
CA GLN A 501 -2.17 -11.46 10.75
C GLN A 501 -3.37 -11.77 9.87
N PHE A 502 -3.17 -12.52 8.79
CA PHE A 502 -4.26 -12.88 7.89
C PHE A 502 -5.38 -13.63 8.63
N ARG A 503 -5.03 -14.55 9.53
CA ARG A 503 -6.01 -15.26 10.35
C ARG A 503 -6.76 -14.33 11.30
N LEU A 504 -6.07 -13.40 11.95
CA LEU A 504 -6.69 -12.41 12.84
C LEU A 504 -7.63 -11.47 12.08
N PHE A 505 -7.24 -11.06 10.86
CA PHE A 505 -8.00 -10.16 10.00
C PHE A 505 -9.24 -10.80 9.39
N THR A 506 -9.14 -12.07 8.97
CA THR A 506 -10.17 -12.72 8.14
C THR A 506 -10.91 -13.85 8.84
N GLY A 507 -10.39 -14.36 9.96
CA GLY A 507 -10.86 -15.59 10.60
C GLY A 507 -10.47 -16.87 9.86
N GLN A 508 -9.74 -16.78 8.73
CA GLN A 508 -9.36 -17.92 7.89
C GLN A 508 -7.84 -18.11 7.85
N PRO A 509 -7.33 -19.35 7.73
CA PRO A 509 -5.90 -19.56 7.50
C PRO A 509 -5.52 -19.14 6.07
N ALA A 510 -4.42 -18.40 5.93
CA ALA A 510 -3.79 -18.14 4.63
C ALA A 510 -3.06 -19.38 4.10
N ASN A 511 -2.70 -19.37 2.82
CA ASN A 511 -1.91 -20.43 2.17
C ASN A 511 -0.39 -20.12 2.34
N PRO A 512 0.35 -20.89 3.17
CA PRO A 512 1.78 -20.62 3.44
C PRO A 512 2.66 -20.71 2.20
N THR A 513 2.41 -21.70 1.35
CA THR A 513 3.17 -21.93 0.11
C THR A 513 3.00 -20.76 -0.86
N LEU A 514 1.76 -20.26 -1.00
CA LEU A 514 1.48 -19.09 -1.83
C LEU A 514 2.18 -17.84 -1.30
N MET A 515 2.04 -17.53 0.00
CA MET A 515 2.71 -16.36 0.59
C MET A 515 4.22 -16.42 0.40
N ARG A 516 4.85 -17.57 0.67
CA ARG A 516 6.29 -17.75 0.49
C ARG A 516 6.70 -17.60 -0.98
N GLY A 517 5.93 -18.15 -1.92
CA GLY A 517 6.16 -18.01 -3.36
C GLY A 517 6.16 -16.54 -3.81
N VAL A 518 5.14 -15.78 -3.40
CA VAL A 518 5.02 -14.35 -3.72
C VAL A 518 6.21 -13.54 -3.20
N VAL A 519 6.69 -13.84 -1.98
CA VAL A 519 7.87 -13.15 -1.44
C VAL A 519 9.13 -13.49 -2.25
N LEU A 520 9.35 -14.77 -2.57
CA LEU A 520 10.52 -15.19 -3.34
C LEU A 520 10.55 -14.59 -4.74
N ASP A 521 9.39 -14.50 -5.40
CA ASP A 521 9.29 -13.87 -6.73
C ASP A 521 9.51 -12.35 -6.68
N SER A 522 9.20 -11.71 -5.55
CA SER A 522 9.43 -10.26 -5.35
C SER A 522 10.87 -9.90 -4.95
N LEU A 523 11.68 -10.90 -4.55
CA LEU A 523 13.09 -10.73 -4.18
C LEU A 523 14.07 -11.05 -5.32
N ARG A 524 13.54 -11.51 -6.47
CA ARG A 524 14.29 -11.72 -7.72
C ARG A 524 14.30 -10.44 -8.55
#